data_AF-A0A2V8VJ00-F1
#
_entry.id   AF-A0A2V8VJ00-F1
#
_cell.length_a   1.000
_cell.length_b   1.000
_cell.length_c   1.000
_cell.angle_alpha   90.00
_cell.angle_beta   90.00
_cell.angle_gamma   90.00
#
_symmetry.space_group_name_H-M   'P 1'
#
loop_
_entity.id
_entity.type
_entity.pdbx_description
1 polymer ?
#
loop_
_entity_poly.entity_id
_entity_poly.type
_entity_poly.pdbx_seq_one_letter_code
_entity_poly.pdbx_strand_id
1 'polypeptide(L)'
;MHEYFTYPDGIPVETVNDRNRYWDVSMWGHFGFSNFPDGRRYAQFLTDHHEKFTLESLGRIAQNALYFHEGSMAKIPQDRERSARQMSVTAGIRKTGPWVVCLSGIIATQAPTSQFYLDRQSYLSVFHVKSGLIITGANSKRQPELATIAEETAGQVYHMPMSSHLEMNDREDRLAVSYNTFFAVLGVPPPSQDRAEFAFAITPRGRMAKAKLTLQLVLHAGEMLETDDGRSFRLDETPQELEVSGWIRHHGWTLKLSAPAKLTWPVRPYNPYRNVPETGIEHAVGALTTELEAKPQLVTFAIEE
;
A
#
# COMPACT_ATOMS: atom_id res chain seq x y z
N MET A 1 -8.99 -15.78 -5.18
CA MET A 1 -8.54 -14.77 -4.18
C MET A 1 -7.13 -14.31 -4.49
N HIS A 2 -6.15 -15.21 -4.58
CA HIS A 2 -4.74 -14.87 -4.89
C HIS A 2 -4.60 -13.99 -6.15
N GLU A 3 -5.18 -14.41 -7.29
CA GLU A 3 -5.13 -13.65 -8.54
C GLU A 3 -5.66 -12.22 -8.47
N TYR A 4 -6.54 -11.89 -7.51
CA TYR A 4 -7.05 -10.52 -7.37
C TYR A 4 -6.11 -9.64 -6.56
N PHE A 5 -5.35 -10.22 -5.63
CA PHE A 5 -4.45 -9.52 -4.72
C PHE A 5 -2.99 -9.77 -5.10
N THR A 6 -2.69 -9.55 -6.38
CA THR A 6 -1.35 -9.62 -6.96
C THR A 6 -1.23 -8.49 -7.96
N TYR A 7 -0.17 -7.70 -7.83
CA TYR A 7 0.10 -6.60 -8.76
C TYR A 7 0.47 -7.13 -10.15
N PRO A 8 0.38 -6.28 -11.19
CA PRO A 8 0.77 -6.63 -12.54
C PRO A 8 2.23 -7.09 -12.73
N ASP A 9 3.12 -6.83 -11.77
CA ASP A 9 4.50 -7.32 -11.73
C ASP A 9 4.65 -8.70 -11.03
N GLY A 10 3.54 -9.29 -10.58
CA GLY A 10 3.53 -10.59 -9.90
C GLY A 10 3.70 -10.51 -8.38
N ILE A 11 3.99 -9.33 -7.82
CA ILE A 11 4.18 -9.18 -6.38
C ILE A 11 2.81 -9.23 -5.66
N PRO A 12 2.67 -10.02 -4.58
CA PRO A 12 1.43 -10.09 -3.82
C PRO A 12 1.16 -8.77 -3.08
N VAL A 13 -0.09 -8.33 -3.09
CA VAL A 13 -0.49 -7.07 -2.44
C VAL A 13 -0.29 -7.14 -0.92
N GLU A 14 0.33 -6.09 -0.40
CA GLU A 14 0.72 -5.93 1.00
C GLU A 14 -0.39 -5.36 1.88
N THR A 15 -1.23 -4.47 1.38
CA THR A 15 -2.22 -3.69 2.15
C THR A 15 -3.12 -4.55 3.04
N VAL A 16 -3.56 -5.68 2.51
CA VAL A 16 -4.48 -6.61 3.17
C VAL A 16 -3.76 -7.70 3.96
N ASN A 17 -2.48 -7.91 3.67
CA ASN A 17 -1.67 -8.92 4.29
C ASN A 17 -0.95 -8.33 5.50
N ASP A 18 -1.11 -8.97 6.66
CA ASP A 18 -0.61 -8.43 7.92
C ASP A 18 0.91 -8.29 7.95
N ARG A 19 1.64 -9.17 7.24
CA ARG A 19 3.11 -9.33 7.38
C ARG A 19 3.88 -9.10 6.09
N ASN A 20 3.18 -8.94 4.98
CA ASN A 20 3.83 -8.90 3.69
C ASN A 20 4.39 -7.51 3.44
N ARG A 21 5.70 -7.33 3.62
CA ARG A 21 6.48 -6.20 3.07
C ARG A 21 7.66 -6.71 2.23
N TYR A 22 7.91 -8.01 2.27
CA TYR A 22 9.17 -8.64 1.88
C TYR A 22 9.00 -9.72 0.81
N TRP A 23 7.77 -9.97 0.35
CA TRP A 23 7.57 -11.08 -0.57
C TRP A 23 7.90 -10.64 -1.98
N ASP A 24 8.77 -11.42 -2.61
CA ASP A 24 8.93 -11.43 -4.06
C ASP A 24 7.81 -12.29 -4.69
N VAL A 25 7.82 -12.41 -6.02
CA VAL A 25 6.96 -13.35 -6.75
C VAL A 25 7.15 -14.76 -6.20
N SER A 26 6.09 -15.32 -5.60
CA SER A 26 6.14 -16.66 -5.03
C SER A 26 6.35 -17.67 -6.14
N MET A 27 7.15 -18.71 -5.89
CA MET A 27 7.28 -19.88 -6.78
C MET A 27 6.58 -21.12 -6.20
N TRP A 28 5.86 -20.95 -5.09
CA TRP A 28 5.36 -22.05 -4.28
C TRP A 28 3.97 -22.51 -4.72
N GLY A 29 3.85 -23.79 -5.08
CA GLY A 29 2.54 -24.46 -5.19
C GLY A 29 1.68 -24.02 -6.37
N HIS A 30 2.27 -23.50 -7.45
CA HIS A 30 1.52 -23.02 -8.61
C HIS A 30 0.74 -24.12 -9.32
N PHE A 31 1.21 -25.37 -9.24
CA PHE A 31 0.46 -26.52 -9.74
C PHE A 31 -0.94 -26.63 -9.09
N GLY A 32 -1.13 -26.17 -7.86
CA GLY A 32 -2.44 -26.15 -7.21
C GLY A 32 -3.45 -25.29 -7.96
N PHE A 33 -3.01 -24.14 -8.51
CA PHE A 33 -3.86 -23.27 -9.31
C PHE A 33 -4.23 -23.89 -10.67
N SER A 34 -3.41 -24.79 -11.21
CA SER A 34 -3.62 -25.37 -12.54
C SER A 34 -4.90 -26.22 -12.68
N ASN A 35 -5.57 -26.53 -11.57
CA ASN A 35 -6.89 -27.18 -11.55
C ASN A 35 -8.00 -26.33 -12.19
N PHE A 36 -7.81 -25.01 -12.32
CA PHE A 36 -8.81 -24.07 -12.86
C PHE A 36 -8.27 -23.33 -14.09
N PRO A 37 -9.13 -22.96 -15.07
CA PRO A 37 -8.68 -22.25 -16.27
C PRO A 37 -7.99 -20.90 -16.00
N ASP A 38 -8.55 -20.10 -15.10
CA ASP A 38 -7.96 -18.84 -14.62
C ASP A 38 -6.69 -19.10 -13.79
N GLY A 39 -6.72 -20.12 -12.94
CA GLY A 39 -5.56 -20.54 -12.16
C GLY A 39 -4.36 -21.01 -13.01
N ARG A 40 -4.59 -21.64 -14.17
CA ARG A 40 -3.53 -21.94 -15.15
C ARG A 40 -2.91 -20.67 -15.73
N ARG A 41 -3.72 -19.70 -16.12
CA ARG A 41 -3.24 -18.40 -16.61
C ARG A 41 -2.48 -17.64 -15.53
N TYR A 42 -2.94 -17.70 -14.29
CA TYR A 42 -2.27 -17.10 -13.13
C TYR A 42 -0.92 -17.77 -12.83
N ALA A 43 -0.84 -19.10 -12.86
CA ALA A 43 0.41 -19.84 -12.68
C ALA A 43 1.45 -19.49 -13.75
N GLN A 44 1.02 -19.37 -15.01
CA GLN A 44 1.87 -18.90 -16.10
C GLN A 44 2.33 -17.46 -15.86
N PHE A 45 1.40 -16.56 -15.55
CA PHE A 45 1.69 -15.16 -15.24
C PHE A 45 2.78 -15.01 -14.16
N LEU A 46 2.68 -15.74 -13.04
CA LEU A 46 3.70 -15.68 -12.00
C LEU A 46 5.06 -16.20 -12.50
N THR A 47 5.05 -17.24 -13.32
CA THR A 47 6.28 -17.84 -13.88
C THR A 47 6.98 -16.89 -14.84
N ASP A 48 6.23 -16.08 -15.59
CA ASP A 48 6.76 -15.04 -16.48
C ASP A 48 7.49 -13.91 -15.70
N HIS A 49 7.26 -13.79 -14.38
CA HIS A 49 7.84 -12.77 -13.50
C HIS A 49 8.88 -13.32 -12.52
N HIS A 50 9.35 -14.56 -12.70
CA HIS A 50 10.43 -15.10 -11.88
C HIS A 50 11.78 -14.47 -12.28
N GLU A 51 12.43 -13.74 -11.38
CA GLU A 51 13.72 -13.09 -11.67
C GLU A 51 14.92 -13.70 -10.92
N LYS A 52 14.70 -14.25 -9.72
CA LYS A 52 15.77 -14.73 -8.83
C LYS A 52 15.69 -16.25 -8.66
N PHE A 53 16.76 -16.95 -9.05
CA PHE A 53 16.83 -18.40 -8.96
C PHE A 53 17.85 -18.87 -7.91
N THR A 54 17.35 -19.57 -6.90
CA THR A 54 18.13 -20.39 -5.95
C THR A 54 17.88 -21.89 -6.23
N LEU A 55 18.70 -22.78 -5.65
CA LEU A 55 18.47 -24.22 -5.76
C LEU A 55 17.08 -24.63 -5.24
N GLU A 56 16.61 -24.00 -4.15
CA GLU A 56 15.25 -24.21 -3.66
C GLU A 56 14.21 -23.79 -4.69
N SER A 57 14.36 -22.59 -5.27
CA SER A 57 13.42 -22.05 -6.25
C SER A 57 13.31 -22.97 -7.48
N LEU A 58 14.43 -23.55 -7.95
CA LEU A 58 14.45 -24.50 -9.06
C LEU A 58 13.71 -25.79 -8.69
N GLY A 59 13.87 -26.27 -7.45
CA GLY A 59 13.11 -27.40 -6.93
C GLY A 59 11.60 -27.12 -6.90
N ARG A 60 11.18 -25.91 -6.53
CA ARG A 60 9.76 -25.50 -6.56
C ARG A 60 9.21 -25.42 -7.97
N ILE A 61 9.97 -24.88 -8.91
CA ILE A 61 9.59 -24.84 -10.33
C ILE A 61 9.47 -26.26 -10.89
N ALA A 62 10.42 -27.15 -10.62
CA ALA A 62 10.35 -28.54 -11.04
C ALA A 62 9.13 -29.26 -10.46
N GLN A 63 8.81 -29.01 -9.18
CA GLN A 63 7.58 -29.51 -8.56
C GLN A 63 6.33 -28.98 -9.28
N ASN A 64 6.30 -27.68 -9.57
CA ASN A 64 5.17 -27.08 -10.29
C ASN A 64 4.98 -27.72 -11.66
N ALA A 65 6.07 -27.96 -12.41
CA ALA A 65 6.03 -28.59 -13.72
C ALA A 65 5.57 -30.06 -13.64
N LEU A 66 6.07 -30.83 -12.66
CA LEU A 66 5.73 -32.24 -12.51
C LEU A 66 4.24 -32.48 -12.20
N TYR A 67 3.63 -31.58 -11.42
CA TYR A 67 2.24 -31.71 -10.98
C TYR A 67 1.28 -30.77 -11.71
N PHE A 68 1.72 -30.12 -12.78
CA PHE A 68 0.88 -29.21 -13.54
C PHE A 68 -0.25 -29.95 -14.26
N HIS A 69 -1.47 -29.47 -14.12
CA HIS A 69 -2.62 -29.97 -14.87
C HIS A 69 -2.84 -29.10 -16.11
N GLU A 70 -2.68 -29.69 -17.30
CA GLU A 70 -2.93 -28.99 -18.57
C GLU A 70 -4.43 -28.69 -18.80
N GLY A 71 -4.70 -27.71 -19.66
CA GLY A 71 -6.06 -27.36 -20.07
C GLY A 71 -6.16 -25.94 -20.60
N SER A 72 -7.39 -25.52 -20.94
CA SER A 72 -7.66 -24.16 -21.43
C SER A 72 -7.32 -23.09 -20.40
N MET A 73 -6.92 -21.90 -20.84
CA MET A 73 -6.64 -20.77 -19.97
C MET A 73 -7.77 -19.72 -20.06
N ALA A 74 -8.15 -19.13 -18.93
CA ALA A 74 -9.09 -18.02 -18.87
C ALA A 74 -8.40 -16.74 -18.36
N LYS A 75 -8.93 -15.57 -18.74
CA LYS A 75 -8.34 -14.27 -18.36
C LYS A 75 -8.38 -14.03 -16.85
N ILE A 76 -7.24 -13.68 -16.28
CA ILE A 76 -7.08 -13.24 -14.88
C ILE A 76 -7.28 -11.72 -14.75
N PRO A 77 -7.41 -11.16 -13.52
CA PRO A 77 -7.56 -9.72 -13.33
C PRO A 77 -6.46 -8.87 -14.01
N GLN A 78 -5.22 -9.35 -14.02
CA GLN A 78 -4.07 -8.68 -14.64
C GLN A 78 -4.20 -8.54 -16.16
N ASP A 79 -4.89 -9.48 -16.82
CA ASP A 79 -5.15 -9.45 -18.28
C ASP A 79 -6.24 -8.44 -18.67
N ARG A 80 -6.98 -7.91 -17.70
CA ARG A 80 -8.15 -7.07 -17.95
C ARG A 80 -7.77 -5.60 -17.83
N GLU A 81 -8.38 -4.78 -18.69
CA GLU A 81 -8.25 -3.33 -18.59
C GLU A 81 -8.83 -2.82 -17.27
N ARG A 82 -9.93 -3.42 -16.81
CA ARG A 82 -10.59 -3.07 -15.55
C ARG A 82 -10.95 -4.33 -14.78
N SER A 83 -10.72 -4.29 -13.47
CA SER A 83 -11.21 -5.31 -12.54
C SER A 83 -11.36 -4.70 -11.16
N ALA A 84 -12.37 -5.14 -10.39
CA ALA A 84 -12.52 -4.76 -9.00
C ALA A 84 -12.91 -5.97 -8.17
N ARG A 85 -12.45 -6.02 -6.93
CA ARG A 85 -12.82 -7.07 -5.97
C ARG A 85 -12.89 -6.51 -4.56
N GLN A 86 -14.06 -6.60 -3.96
CA GLN A 86 -14.26 -6.40 -2.53
C GLN A 86 -14.24 -7.75 -1.80
N MET A 87 -13.63 -7.79 -0.62
CA MET A 87 -13.63 -8.96 0.28
C MET A 87 -14.86 -8.94 1.19
N SER A 88 -15.10 -10.05 1.90
CA SER A 88 -16.11 -10.10 2.97
C SER A 88 -15.68 -9.31 4.22
N VAL A 89 -14.37 -9.13 4.42
CA VAL A 89 -13.79 -8.18 5.38
C VAL A 89 -13.66 -6.80 4.72
N THR A 90 -13.44 -5.75 5.51
CA THR A 90 -13.29 -4.36 5.04
C THR A 90 -11.99 -4.16 4.24
N ALA A 91 -11.90 -4.72 3.05
CA ALA A 91 -10.78 -4.57 2.13
C ALA A 91 -11.21 -4.81 0.68
N GLY A 92 -10.51 -4.20 -0.25
CA GLY A 92 -10.80 -4.31 -1.68
C GLY A 92 -9.67 -3.81 -2.56
N ILE A 93 -9.74 -4.14 -3.84
CA ILE A 93 -8.72 -3.81 -4.82
C ILE A 93 -9.36 -3.51 -6.17
N ARG A 94 -8.82 -2.51 -6.87
CA ARG A 94 -9.24 -2.09 -8.20
C ARG A 94 -8.04 -1.96 -9.12
N LYS A 95 -8.18 -2.48 -10.34
CA LYS A 95 -7.33 -2.19 -11.50
C LYS A 95 -8.12 -1.34 -12.49
N THR A 96 -7.50 -0.26 -12.96
CA THR A 96 -8.01 0.56 -14.07
C THR A 96 -6.83 0.96 -14.95
N GLY A 97 -6.78 0.41 -16.17
CA GLY A 97 -5.64 0.57 -17.07
C GLY A 97 -4.34 0.14 -16.39
N PRO A 98 -3.31 1.02 -16.32
CA PRO A 98 -2.04 0.70 -15.71
C PRO A 98 -2.01 0.85 -14.17
N TRP A 99 -3.08 1.39 -13.57
CA TRP A 99 -3.15 1.64 -12.14
C TRP A 99 -3.79 0.49 -11.39
N VAL A 100 -3.24 0.19 -10.21
CA VAL A 100 -3.87 -0.69 -9.22
C VAL A 100 -3.91 0.03 -7.88
N VAL A 101 -5.10 0.10 -7.28
CA VAL A 101 -5.32 0.70 -5.96
C VAL A 101 -5.94 -0.33 -5.02
N CYS A 102 -5.34 -0.51 -3.85
CA CYS A 102 -5.88 -1.39 -2.81
C CYS A 102 -6.24 -0.58 -1.56
N LEU A 103 -7.40 -0.92 -0.99
CA LEU A 103 -7.95 -0.32 0.22
C LEU A 103 -8.09 -1.37 1.31
N SER A 104 -7.72 -1.03 2.54
CA SER A 104 -7.84 -1.90 3.71
C SER A 104 -8.29 -1.11 4.93
N GLY A 105 -9.49 -1.39 5.40
CA GLY A 105 -9.98 -0.99 6.72
C GLY A 105 -10.06 -2.16 7.69
N ILE A 106 -9.34 -3.26 7.46
CA ILE A 106 -9.41 -4.44 8.33
C ILE A 106 -9.00 -4.06 9.75
N ILE A 107 -9.90 -4.25 10.71
CA ILE A 107 -9.60 -4.10 12.14
C ILE A 107 -9.40 -5.50 12.72
N ALA A 108 -8.29 -5.70 13.40
CA ALA A 108 -7.98 -6.95 14.07
C ALA A 108 -7.71 -6.69 15.56
N THR A 109 -8.00 -7.68 16.40
CA THR A 109 -7.61 -7.64 17.81
C THR A 109 -6.09 -7.56 17.90
N GLN A 110 -5.59 -6.59 18.67
CA GLN A 110 -4.16 -6.49 18.91
C GLN A 110 -3.65 -7.75 19.62
N ALA A 111 -2.56 -8.31 19.10
CA ALA A 111 -1.77 -9.31 19.82
C ALA A 111 -0.45 -8.64 20.25
N PRO A 112 -0.45 -7.88 21.36
CA PRO A 112 0.68 -7.04 21.74
C PRO A 112 1.96 -7.83 22.04
N THR A 113 1.81 -9.09 22.48
CA THR A 113 2.90 -10.01 22.80
C THR A 113 3.42 -10.80 21.60
N SER A 114 2.75 -10.75 20.44
CA SER A 114 3.19 -11.46 19.25
C SER A 114 3.94 -10.54 18.30
N GLN A 115 5.19 -10.89 17.94
CA GLN A 115 5.95 -10.16 16.93
C GLN A 115 5.34 -10.25 15.52
N PHE A 116 4.48 -11.23 15.26
CA PHE A 116 3.95 -11.50 13.92
C PHE A 116 2.63 -10.80 13.60
N TYR A 117 1.96 -10.23 14.60
CA TYR A 117 0.75 -9.44 14.38
C TYR A 117 1.13 -7.97 14.34
N LEU A 118 0.96 -7.35 13.18
CA LEU A 118 1.24 -5.93 13.00
C LEU A 118 0.01 -5.09 13.35
N ASP A 119 0.22 -3.81 13.58
CA ASP A 119 -0.87 -2.87 13.82
C ASP A 119 -1.54 -2.57 12.48
N ARG A 120 -2.84 -2.82 12.36
CA ARG A 120 -3.63 -2.54 11.14
C ARG A 120 -3.88 -1.05 10.98
N GLN A 121 -2.84 -0.35 10.55
CA GLN A 121 -2.73 1.12 10.60
C GLN A 121 -2.61 1.77 9.22
N SER A 122 -2.53 0.99 8.15
CA SER A 122 -2.35 1.48 6.78
C SER A 122 -3.55 1.17 5.90
N TYR A 123 -4.03 2.17 5.15
CA TYR A 123 -5.32 2.10 4.47
C TYR A 123 -5.26 1.96 2.96
N LEU A 124 -4.15 2.36 2.33
CA LEU A 124 -4.05 2.57 0.90
C LEU A 124 -2.73 2.04 0.36
N SER A 125 -2.80 1.33 -0.76
CA SER A 125 -1.66 1.13 -1.65
C SER A 125 -1.99 1.63 -3.05
N VAL A 126 -1.01 2.22 -3.72
CA VAL A 126 -1.11 2.66 -5.12
C VAL A 126 0.09 2.13 -5.89
N PHE A 127 -0.21 1.41 -6.98
CA PHE A 127 0.75 0.81 -7.89
C PHE A 127 0.49 1.26 -9.32
N HIS A 128 1.55 1.42 -10.10
CA HIS A 128 1.50 1.61 -11.54
C HIS A 128 2.46 0.67 -12.27
N VAL A 129 2.08 0.15 -13.44
CA VAL A 129 2.86 -0.87 -14.17
C VAL A 129 4.29 -0.48 -14.55
N LYS A 130 4.59 0.81 -14.67
CA LYS A 130 5.92 1.31 -15.07
C LYS A 130 6.79 1.64 -13.85
N SER A 131 6.23 2.28 -12.82
CA SER A 131 6.96 2.68 -11.60
C SER A 131 6.90 1.67 -10.46
N GLY A 132 6.08 0.62 -10.58
CA GLY A 132 5.86 -0.34 -9.51
C GLY A 132 4.97 0.23 -8.40
N LEU A 133 5.21 -0.20 -7.16
CA LEU A 133 4.48 0.26 -5.98
C LEU A 133 4.97 1.66 -5.58
N ILE A 134 4.07 2.64 -5.51
CA ILE A 134 4.38 4.06 -5.22
C ILE A 134 4.02 4.41 -3.78
N ILE A 135 2.81 4.03 -3.35
CA ILE A 135 2.36 4.15 -1.96
C ILE A 135 2.18 2.75 -1.42
N THR A 136 2.84 2.43 -0.30
CA THR A 136 2.66 1.15 0.37
C THR A 136 1.65 1.22 1.50
N GLY A 137 0.80 0.21 1.54
CA GLY A 137 -0.15 -0.05 2.61
C GLY A 137 0.35 -1.09 3.60
N ALA A 138 1.64 -1.43 3.57
CA ALA A 138 2.20 -2.39 4.50
C ALA A 138 2.12 -1.87 5.93
N ASN A 139 1.63 -2.73 6.82
CA ASN A 139 1.51 -2.41 8.23
C ASN A 139 2.88 -2.39 8.92
N SER A 140 2.90 -1.81 10.12
CA SER A 140 4.05 -1.84 11.02
C SER A 140 3.57 -2.09 12.45
N LYS A 141 4.48 -2.14 13.43
CA LYS A 141 4.15 -2.43 14.82
C LYS A 141 4.69 -1.34 15.73
N ARG A 142 3.81 -0.71 16.52
CA ARG A 142 4.15 0.37 17.48
C ARG A 142 4.90 1.54 16.82
N GLN A 143 4.56 1.83 15.57
CA GLN A 143 5.12 2.94 14.79
C GLN A 143 3.99 3.85 14.29
N PRO A 144 3.38 4.65 15.18
CA PRO A 144 2.30 5.57 14.81
C PRO A 144 2.73 6.64 13.79
N GLU A 145 4.04 6.86 13.62
CA GLU A 145 4.61 7.67 12.54
C GLU A 145 4.42 7.09 11.14
N LEU A 146 4.10 5.80 11.01
CA LEU A 146 3.81 5.15 9.72
C LEU A 146 2.31 4.90 9.50
N ALA A 147 1.46 5.25 10.47
CA ALA A 147 0.02 5.04 10.37
C ALA A 147 -0.62 6.06 9.42
N THR A 148 -1.56 5.61 8.58
CA THR A 148 -2.25 6.50 7.64
C THR A 148 -2.95 7.65 8.36
N ILE A 149 -3.54 7.38 9.54
CA ILE A 149 -4.05 8.42 10.43
C ILE A 149 -3.65 8.06 11.87
N ALA A 150 -3.18 9.06 12.60
CA ALA A 150 -2.96 8.97 14.05
C ALA A 150 -3.52 10.21 14.75
N GLU A 151 -4.13 10.01 15.92
CA GLU A 151 -4.61 11.11 16.79
C GLU A 151 -4.04 10.99 18.20
N GLU A 152 -3.85 12.12 18.87
CA GLU A 152 -3.35 12.18 20.24
C GLU A 152 -4.42 12.74 21.19
N THR A 153 -4.96 11.88 22.05
CA THR A 153 -5.96 12.28 23.06
C THR A 153 -5.60 11.69 24.42
N ALA A 154 -5.81 12.47 25.49
CA ALA A 154 -5.49 12.09 26.86
C ALA A 154 -4.04 11.57 27.06
N GLY A 155 -3.07 12.10 26.29
CA GLY A 155 -1.66 11.68 26.34
C GLY A 155 -1.37 10.32 25.71
N GLN A 156 -2.33 9.75 24.96
CA GLN A 156 -2.16 8.51 24.20
C GLN A 156 -2.30 8.77 22.71
N VAL A 157 -1.49 8.06 21.91
CA VAL A 157 -1.56 8.08 20.45
C VAL A 157 -2.39 6.89 19.97
N TYR A 158 -3.46 7.17 19.23
CA TYR A 158 -4.32 6.18 18.60
C TYR A 158 -4.07 6.18 17.10
N HIS A 159 -3.54 5.06 16.59
CA HIS A 159 -3.13 4.91 15.19
C HIS A 159 -3.85 3.76 14.48
N MET A 160 -4.88 3.20 15.10
CA MET A 160 -5.79 2.23 14.51
C MET A 160 -7.22 2.74 14.66
N PRO A 161 -8.10 2.48 13.68
CA PRO A 161 -9.45 3.00 13.72
C PRO A 161 -10.32 2.19 14.70
N MET A 162 -11.34 2.84 15.25
CA MET A 162 -12.34 2.19 16.12
C MET A 162 -13.35 1.36 15.32
N SER A 163 -13.69 1.83 14.13
CA SER A 163 -14.54 1.12 13.18
C SER A 163 -14.21 1.53 11.75
N SER A 164 -14.59 0.70 10.79
CA SER A 164 -14.35 0.93 9.37
C SER A 164 -15.47 0.36 8.51
N HIS A 165 -15.65 0.94 7.33
CA HIS A 165 -16.58 0.46 6.31
C HIS A 165 -16.03 0.76 4.91
N LEU A 166 -16.13 -0.22 4.00
CA LEU A 166 -15.69 -0.08 2.62
C LEU A 166 -16.89 -0.29 1.69
N GLU A 167 -17.08 0.67 0.80
CA GLU A 167 -18.00 0.60 -0.32
C GLU A 167 -17.21 0.76 -1.62
N MET A 168 -17.36 -0.18 -2.55
CA MET A 168 -16.77 -0.09 -3.89
C MET A 168 -17.87 0.01 -4.95
N ASN A 169 -17.76 0.99 -5.85
CA ASN A 169 -18.68 1.17 -6.97
C ASN A 169 -17.96 1.78 -8.19
N ASP A 170 -18.65 1.98 -9.30
CA ASP A 170 -18.03 2.46 -10.55
C ASP A 170 -17.70 3.96 -10.55
N ARG A 171 -18.21 4.74 -9.58
CA ARG A 171 -17.96 6.18 -9.47
C ARG A 171 -16.78 6.48 -8.56
N GLU A 172 -16.75 5.86 -7.39
CA GLU A 172 -15.75 6.10 -6.35
C GLU A 172 -15.75 4.98 -5.32
N ASP A 173 -14.58 4.44 -5.01
CA ASP A 173 -14.39 3.57 -3.86
C ASP A 173 -14.22 4.42 -2.60
N ARG A 174 -14.92 4.05 -1.52
CA ARG A 174 -14.95 4.81 -0.27
C ARG A 174 -14.63 3.94 0.92
N LEU A 175 -13.52 4.25 1.59
CA LEU A 175 -13.17 3.67 2.88
C LEU A 175 -13.44 4.70 3.98
N ALA A 176 -14.51 4.49 4.75
CA ALA A 176 -14.82 5.27 5.93
C ALA A 176 -14.16 4.64 7.17
N VAL A 177 -13.53 5.47 8.01
CA VAL A 177 -12.93 5.07 9.28
C VAL A 177 -13.33 6.06 10.38
N SER A 178 -13.52 5.54 11.59
CA SER A 178 -13.81 6.36 12.78
C SER A 178 -12.64 6.35 13.76
N TYR A 179 -12.40 7.53 14.32
CA TYR A 179 -11.46 7.79 15.40
C TYR A 179 -12.22 8.38 16.58
N ASN A 180 -11.55 8.60 17.72
CA ASN A 180 -12.20 9.08 18.93
C ASN A 180 -12.82 10.46 18.72
N THR A 181 -12.16 11.33 17.95
CA THR A 181 -12.53 12.75 17.86
C THR A 181 -12.94 13.22 16.47
N PHE A 182 -12.97 12.34 15.46
CA PHE A 182 -13.41 12.65 14.09
C PHE A 182 -13.73 11.39 13.27
N PHE A 183 -14.36 11.60 12.11
CA PHE A 183 -14.49 10.61 11.05
C PHE A 183 -13.60 11.01 9.87
N ALA A 184 -13.03 10.01 9.19
CA ALA A 184 -12.33 10.21 7.94
C ALA A 184 -12.93 9.32 6.86
N VAL A 185 -13.06 9.85 5.64
CA VAL A 185 -13.45 9.07 4.46
C VAL A 185 -12.35 9.22 3.42
N LEU A 186 -11.68 8.11 3.10
CA LEU A 186 -10.79 8.00 1.95
C LEU A 186 -11.65 7.69 0.71
N GLY A 187 -11.75 8.65 -0.20
CA GLY A 187 -12.38 8.50 -1.51
C GLY A 187 -11.33 8.27 -2.60
N VAL A 188 -11.57 7.28 -3.46
CA VAL A 188 -10.71 6.93 -4.60
C VAL A 188 -11.58 6.76 -5.85
N PRO A 189 -11.69 7.79 -6.71
CA PRO A 189 -12.29 7.61 -8.03
C PRO A 189 -11.46 6.63 -8.88
N PRO A 190 -12.07 5.94 -9.87
CA PRO A 190 -11.30 5.14 -10.82
C PRO A 190 -10.21 5.98 -11.49
N PRO A 191 -8.93 5.53 -11.46
CA PRO A 191 -7.84 6.23 -12.14
C PRO A 191 -8.09 6.46 -13.63
N SER A 192 -7.54 7.55 -14.18
CA SER A 192 -7.39 7.73 -15.63
C SER A 192 -6.20 6.91 -16.14
N GLN A 193 -5.83 7.08 -17.41
CA GLN A 193 -4.67 6.40 -17.98
C GLN A 193 -3.35 6.88 -17.35
N ASP A 194 -3.25 8.16 -17.03
CA ASP A 194 -2.04 8.89 -16.63
C ASP A 194 -2.09 9.42 -15.20
N ARG A 195 -3.21 9.21 -14.49
CA ARG A 195 -3.42 9.82 -13.17
C ARG A 195 -4.27 8.97 -12.24
N ALA A 196 -3.80 8.79 -11.01
CA ALA A 196 -4.57 8.26 -9.90
C ALA A 196 -4.82 9.36 -8.85
N GLU A 197 -6.07 9.53 -8.43
CA GLU A 197 -6.46 10.53 -7.43
C GLU A 197 -7.07 9.88 -6.21
N PHE A 198 -6.89 10.52 -5.06
CA PHE A 198 -7.59 10.14 -3.83
C PHE A 198 -7.66 11.33 -2.87
N ALA A 199 -8.65 11.29 -1.99
CA ALA A 199 -8.86 12.36 -1.03
C ALA A 199 -9.32 11.84 0.32
N PHE A 200 -8.90 12.52 1.38
CA PHE A 200 -9.35 12.29 2.75
C PHE A 200 -10.27 13.43 3.18
N ALA A 201 -11.57 13.14 3.30
CA ALA A 201 -12.53 14.05 3.88
C ALA A 201 -12.56 13.84 5.41
N ILE A 202 -12.16 14.84 6.18
CA ILE A 202 -12.11 14.79 7.64
C ILE A 202 -13.28 15.57 8.21
N THR A 203 -14.06 14.92 9.07
CA THR A 203 -15.22 15.51 9.76
C THR A 203 -15.01 15.45 11.27
N PRO A 204 -14.64 16.57 11.92
CA PRO A 204 -14.51 16.67 13.37
C PRO A 204 -15.77 16.26 14.12
N ARG A 205 -15.60 15.62 15.28
CA ARG A 205 -16.66 15.33 16.25
C ARG A 205 -16.37 16.10 17.54
N GLY A 206 -17.07 17.21 17.73
CA GLY A 206 -16.83 18.07 18.89
C GLY A 206 -15.43 18.69 18.85
N ARG A 207 -14.69 18.62 19.96
CA ARG A 207 -13.31 19.10 20.02
C ARG A 207 -12.36 18.03 19.46
N MET A 208 -11.88 18.25 18.24
CA MET A 208 -10.90 17.38 17.60
C MET A 208 -9.56 17.41 18.33
N ALA A 209 -8.97 16.24 18.53
CA ALA A 209 -7.61 16.08 19.03
C ALA A 209 -6.59 16.53 17.98
N LYS A 210 -5.31 16.64 18.38
CA LYS A 210 -4.24 16.73 17.39
C LYS A 210 -4.23 15.44 16.60
N ALA A 211 -4.19 15.53 15.28
CA ALA A 211 -4.16 14.37 14.41
C ALA A 211 -3.32 14.66 13.17
N LYS A 212 -2.76 13.60 12.60
CA LYS A 212 -1.95 13.63 11.39
C LYS A 212 -2.41 12.58 10.40
N LEU A 213 -2.13 12.84 9.14
CA LEU A 213 -2.30 11.92 8.03
C LEU A 213 -0.92 11.62 7.44
N THR A 214 -0.60 10.34 7.24
CA THR A 214 0.69 9.92 6.69
C THR A 214 0.53 9.02 5.48
N LEU A 215 1.27 9.29 4.40
CA LEU A 215 1.45 8.36 3.29
C LEU A 215 2.84 7.73 3.39
N GLN A 216 2.91 6.40 3.28
CA GLN A 216 4.18 5.69 3.19
C GLN A 216 4.58 5.60 1.70
N LEU A 217 5.54 6.42 1.30
CA LEU A 217 6.08 6.44 -0.06
C LEU A 217 7.17 5.38 -0.21
N VAL A 218 7.09 4.60 -1.27
CA VAL A 218 8.18 3.73 -1.70
C VAL A 218 9.18 4.61 -2.45
N LEU A 219 10.29 4.89 -1.78
CA LEU A 219 11.38 5.70 -2.32
C LEU A 219 12.61 4.82 -2.54
N HIS A 220 13.24 4.95 -3.71
CA HIS A 220 14.36 4.13 -4.13
C HIS A 220 15.69 4.77 -3.71
N ALA A 221 16.41 4.06 -2.84
CA ALA A 221 17.74 4.49 -2.40
C ALA A 221 18.70 4.63 -3.60
N GLY A 222 19.51 5.68 -3.56
CA GLY A 222 20.47 6.05 -4.60
C GLY A 222 19.93 7.02 -5.65
N GLU A 223 18.61 7.12 -5.80
CA GLU A 223 17.94 8.03 -6.73
C GLU A 223 17.70 9.42 -6.13
N MET A 224 17.26 10.36 -6.98
CA MET A 224 16.88 11.71 -6.57
C MET A 224 15.38 11.80 -6.26
N LEU A 225 15.05 12.62 -5.27
CA LEU A 225 13.73 13.15 -5.00
C LEU A 225 13.75 14.65 -5.29
N GLU A 226 12.77 15.14 -6.04
CA GLU A 226 12.62 16.56 -6.36
C GLU A 226 11.36 17.15 -5.74
N THR A 227 11.40 18.43 -5.37
CA THR A 227 10.31 19.16 -4.73
C THR A 227 9.89 20.39 -5.55
N ASP A 228 8.69 20.90 -5.27
CA ASP A 228 8.07 22.03 -5.99
C ASP A 228 8.89 23.33 -6.02
N ASP A 229 9.67 23.57 -4.97
CA ASP A 229 10.57 24.71 -4.82
C ASP A 229 11.93 24.54 -5.52
N GLY A 230 12.09 23.47 -6.31
CA GLY A 230 13.27 23.20 -7.12
C GLY A 230 14.44 22.56 -6.37
N ARG A 231 14.26 22.21 -5.09
CA ARG A 231 15.27 21.42 -4.37
C ARG A 231 15.26 19.97 -4.87
N SER A 232 16.44 19.35 -4.83
CA SER A 232 16.63 17.95 -5.18
C SER A 232 17.55 17.29 -4.15
N PHE A 233 17.17 16.09 -3.73
CA PHE A 233 17.82 15.37 -2.65
C PHE A 233 18.12 13.96 -3.08
N ARG A 234 19.35 13.51 -2.84
CA ARG A 234 19.69 12.11 -3.02
C ARG A 234 19.16 11.31 -1.84
N LEU A 235 18.44 10.24 -2.14
CA LEU A 235 17.89 9.32 -1.14
C LEU A 235 18.99 8.34 -0.73
N ASP A 236 19.62 8.55 0.41
CA ASP A 236 20.59 7.63 0.99
C ASP A 236 20.24 7.33 2.46
N GLU A 237 21.17 6.71 3.21
CA GLU A 237 20.92 6.33 4.61
C GLU A 237 20.85 7.52 5.57
N THR A 238 21.23 8.71 5.12
CA THR A 238 21.24 9.93 5.91
C THR A 238 19.80 10.36 6.21
N PRO A 239 19.45 10.54 7.51
CA PRO A 239 18.16 11.08 7.89
C PRO A 239 17.93 12.48 7.33
N GLN A 240 16.78 12.69 6.71
CA GLN A 240 16.34 13.95 6.14
C GLN A 240 14.90 14.22 6.57
N GLU A 241 14.64 15.49 6.88
CA GLU A 241 13.30 16.01 7.12
C GLU A 241 13.09 17.22 6.21
N LEU A 242 12.06 17.15 5.38
CA LEU A 242 11.80 18.13 4.35
C LEU A 242 10.37 18.63 4.46
N GLU A 243 10.19 19.93 4.60
CA GLU A 243 8.89 20.56 4.33
C GLU A 243 8.68 20.58 2.82
N VAL A 244 7.54 20.06 2.38
CA VAL A 244 7.14 19.98 0.98
C VAL A 244 5.74 20.52 0.80
N SER A 245 5.52 21.23 -0.31
CA SER A 245 4.21 21.67 -0.76
C SER A 245 4.04 21.31 -2.23
N GLY A 246 2.83 21.45 -2.78
CA GLY A 246 2.58 21.37 -4.22
C GLY A 246 2.79 20.00 -4.84
N TRP A 247 4.05 19.59 -5.07
CA TRP A 247 4.41 18.30 -5.63
C TRP A 247 5.79 17.80 -5.15
N ILE A 248 5.94 16.47 -5.20
CA ILE A 248 7.23 15.77 -5.16
C ILE A 248 7.33 14.83 -6.36
N ARG A 249 8.55 14.63 -6.89
CA ARG A 249 8.79 13.79 -8.06
C ARG A 249 9.93 12.81 -7.79
N HIS A 250 9.69 11.55 -8.12
CA HIS A 250 10.63 10.45 -7.88
C HIS A 250 10.31 9.27 -8.79
N HIS A 251 11.33 8.50 -9.19
CA HIS A 251 11.17 7.24 -9.93
C HIS A 251 10.14 7.28 -11.09
N GLY A 252 10.11 8.40 -11.84
CA GLY A 252 9.20 8.58 -12.98
C GLY A 252 7.80 9.11 -12.65
N TRP A 253 7.35 9.05 -11.39
CA TRP A 253 6.05 9.55 -10.97
C TRP A 253 6.13 10.93 -10.29
N THR A 254 5.02 11.66 -10.31
CA THR A 254 4.85 12.94 -9.59
C THR A 254 3.64 12.86 -8.66
N LEU A 255 3.84 13.03 -7.36
CA LEU A 255 2.75 13.13 -6.37
C LEU A 255 2.45 14.61 -6.09
N LYS A 256 1.23 15.04 -6.39
CA LYS A 256 0.67 16.34 -6.05
C LYS A 256 -0.10 16.26 -4.73
N LEU A 257 -0.02 17.31 -3.93
CA LEU A 257 -0.61 17.41 -2.59
C LEU A 257 -1.30 18.77 -2.40
N SER A 258 -2.49 18.78 -1.83
CA SER A 258 -3.29 20.01 -1.63
C SER A 258 -2.94 20.82 -0.38
N ALA A 259 -2.18 20.23 0.53
CA ALA A 259 -1.77 20.82 1.80
C ALA A 259 -0.27 20.59 2.01
N PRO A 260 0.45 21.49 2.70
CA PRO A 260 1.84 21.25 3.07
C PRO A 260 2.01 19.96 3.86
N ALA A 261 3.14 19.31 3.68
CA ALA A 261 3.48 18.08 4.37
C ALA A 261 4.96 18.07 4.76
N LYS A 262 5.29 17.29 5.78
CA LYS A 262 6.65 16.98 6.16
C LYS A 262 7.00 15.58 5.66
N LEU A 263 8.03 15.47 4.85
CA LEU A 263 8.61 14.19 4.45
C LEU A 263 9.77 13.83 5.39
N THR A 264 9.70 12.65 6.01
CA THR A 264 10.80 12.06 6.77
C THR A 264 11.35 10.85 6.03
N TRP A 265 12.67 10.80 5.83
CA TRP A 265 13.38 9.70 5.18
C TRP A 265 14.71 9.43 5.88
N PRO A 266 15.21 8.18 5.92
CA PRO A 266 14.46 6.94 5.78
C PRO A 266 13.73 6.60 7.09
N VAL A 267 12.45 6.23 7.01
CA VAL A 267 11.76 5.58 8.15
C VAL A 267 11.85 4.08 7.96
N ARG A 268 12.38 3.37 8.97
CA ARG A 268 12.59 1.92 8.95
C ARG A 268 11.41 1.21 9.63
N PRO A 269 10.56 0.48 8.87
CA PRO A 269 9.42 -0.23 9.43
C PRO A 269 9.83 -1.38 10.36
N TYR A 270 8.89 -1.90 11.14
CA TYR A 270 9.11 -3.04 12.01
C TYR A 270 9.26 -4.36 11.22
N ASN A 271 10.28 -5.15 11.55
CA ASN A 271 10.52 -6.47 10.98
C ASN A 271 10.00 -7.59 11.91
N PRO A 272 8.91 -8.30 11.54
CA PRO A 272 8.35 -9.37 12.38
C PRO A 272 9.24 -10.63 12.47
N TYR A 273 10.21 -10.80 11.57
CA TYR A 273 11.14 -11.93 11.57
C TYR A 273 12.41 -11.67 12.39
N ARG A 274 12.71 -10.39 12.67
CA ARG A 274 13.80 -9.98 13.57
C ARG A 274 13.32 -9.42 14.91
N ASN A 275 12.03 -9.15 15.05
CA ASN A 275 11.40 -8.55 16.23
C ASN A 275 11.96 -7.17 16.60
N VAL A 276 12.42 -6.42 15.61
CA VAL A 276 12.99 -5.06 15.74
C VAL A 276 12.69 -4.29 14.45
N PRO A 277 12.80 -2.96 14.42
CA PRO A 277 12.82 -2.20 13.17
C PRO A 277 13.86 -2.74 12.18
N GLU A 278 13.58 -2.54 10.90
CA GLU A 278 14.58 -2.75 9.87
C GLU A 278 15.85 -1.97 10.16
N THR A 279 16.96 -2.49 9.63
CA THR A 279 18.28 -1.85 9.77
C THR A 279 18.74 -1.28 8.43
N GLY A 280 18.44 -1.98 7.34
CA GLY A 280 18.83 -1.58 6.00
C GLY A 280 17.84 -0.60 5.37
N ILE A 281 18.29 0.04 4.28
CA ILE A 281 17.52 1.04 3.54
C ILE A 281 16.58 0.42 2.50
N GLU A 282 16.81 -0.83 2.12
CA GLU A 282 16.07 -1.57 1.09
C GLU A 282 14.57 -1.70 1.37
N HIS A 283 14.17 -1.61 2.64
CA HIS A 283 12.77 -1.68 3.09
C HIS A 283 12.31 -0.40 3.78
N ALA A 284 13.15 0.65 3.75
CA ALA A 284 12.77 1.95 4.28
C ALA A 284 11.69 2.59 3.41
N VAL A 285 10.91 3.47 4.04
CA VAL A 285 9.87 4.26 3.37
C VAL A 285 10.06 5.74 3.67
N GLY A 286 9.57 6.59 2.78
CA GLY A 286 9.35 7.99 3.08
C GLY A 286 8.02 8.18 3.80
N ALA A 287 8.02 8.81 4.96
CA ALA A 287 6.78 9.16 5.66
C ALA A 287 6.37 10.60 5.31
N LEU A 288 5.41 10.76 4.40
CA LEU A 288 4.87 12.06 4.01
C LEU A 288 3.67 12.40 4.90
N THR A 289 3.85 13.36 5.80
CA THR A 289 2.90 13.65 6.89
C THR A 289 2.26 15.04 6.74
N THR A 290 0.93 15.10 6.75
CA THR A 290 0.16 16.35 6.83
C THR A 290 -0.55 16.42 8.18
N GLU A 291 -0.43 17.56 8.87
CA GLU A 291 -1.18 17.84 10.09
C GLU A 291 -2.65 18.10 9.75
N LEU A 292 -3.58 17.51 10.52
CA LEU A 292 -5.01 17.69 10.33
C LEU A 292 -5.53 18.85 11.18
N GLU A 293 -6.24 19.78 10.53
CA GLU A 293 -6.90 20.88 11.22
C GLU A 293 -8.17 20.45 11.99
N ALA A 294 -8.49 21.17 13.07
CA ALA A 294 -9.71 20.96 13.87
C ALA A 294 -10.98 21.57 13.21
N LYS A 295 -11.12 21.42 11.89
CA LYS A 295 -12.26 21.88 11.09
C LYS A 295 -12.55 20.88 9.97
N PRO A 296 -13.78 20.87 9.40
CA PRO A 296 -14.03 20.10 8.19
C PRO A 296 -13.03 20.48 7.10
N GLN A 297 -12.34 19.49 6.55
CA GLN A 297 -11.32 19.70 5.53
C GLN A 297 -11.28 18.52 4.57
N LEU A 298 -10.76 18.81 3.38
CA LEU A 298 -10.50 17.82 2.34
C LEU A 298 -9.01 17.90 2.00
N VAL A 299 -8.28 16.81 2.24
CA VAL A 299 -6.87 16.70 1.85
C VAL A 299 -6.81 15.83 0.59
N THR A 300 -6.37 16.39 -0.52
CA THR A 300 -6.36 15.70 -1.82
C THR A 300 -4.94 15.40 -2.30
N PHE A 301 -4.82 14.29 -3.01
CA PHE A 301 -3.59 13.81 -3.61
C PHE A 301 -3.86 13.36 -5.04
N ALA A 302 -2.87 13.53 -5.91
CA ALA A 302 -2.89 12.98 -7.26
C ALA A 302 -1.50 12.49 -7.65
N ILE A 303 -1.41 11.30 -8.23
CA ILE A 303 -0.16 10.75 -8.76
C ILE A 303 -0.27 10.77 -10.28
N GLU A 304 0.74 11.31 -10.96
CA GLU A 304 0.85 11.39 -12.42
C GLU A 304 2.07 10.60 -12.92
N GLU A 305 1.91 9.90 -14.05
CA GLU A 305 2.94 9.08 -14.71
C GLU A 305 2.80 8.93 -16.24
#